data_AF-M3A5A6-F1
#
_entry.id   AF-M3A5A6-F1
#
_cell.length_a   1.000
_cell.length_b   1.000
_cell.length_c   1.000
_cell.angle_alpha   90.00
_cell.angle_beta   90.00
_cell.angle_gamma   90.00
#
_symmetry.space_group_name_H-M   'P 1'
#
loop_
_entity.id
_entity.type
_entity.pdbx_description
1 polymer ?
#
loop_
_entity_poly.entity_id
_entity_poly.type
_entity_poly.pdbx_seq_one_letter_code
_entity_poly.pdbx_strand_id
1 'polypeptide(L)'
;MTFNRLKFPSAMAAVLTRTRDYLQDEIGLKVSRAKPRTGNVDALQLRDITAVVCTDGPVKLLIAFSFQRGLLEHMREVVTADLDVRPEERELFLRETAAETINSILGHATADLAEEGNDMRLSPPIVLDEEKNILRPKKAIFTSIQMATNRGTLDLNLIGPAEMFDQNLNILDAEDARGGNMHPLKVMIVDDSLLTIRTLTGMLSEQGHLVVQTAASGAQALDAYRQVKPDLVTMDITMPDMDGIEATDGILKEFPEANIIMVTSHGQQGMVMKAVKAGAKGYVLKPIKPEKLREMIARVFKT
;
A
#
# COMPACT_ATOMS: atom_id res chain seq x y z
N MET A 1 -1.58 24.48 6.97
CA MET A 1 -0.21 24.24 6.46
C MET A 1 -0.33 23.77 5.03
N THR A 2 0.09 24.64 4.14
CA THR A 2 -0.18 24.67 2.70
C THR A 2 0.70 23.65 1.98
N PHE A 3 0.09 22.80 1.15
CA PHE A 3 0.77 21.90 0.20
C PHE A 3 1.66 22.74 -0.72
N ASN A 4 2.91 22.92 -0.33
CA ASN A 4 3.87 23.76 -1.03
C ASN A 4 4.38 22.97 -2.23
N ARG A 5 4.05 23.43 -3.44
CA ARG A 5 4.76 23.20 -4.72
C ARG A 5 5.56 21.88 -4.75
N LEU A 6 4.86 20.75 -4.81
CA LEU A 6 5.48 19.49 -5.23
C LEU A 6 6.10 19.72 -6.62
N LYS A 7 7.29 19.18 -6.88
CA LYS A 7 8.00 19.14 -8.18
C LYS A 7 7.24 18.38 -9.29
N PHE A 8 5.94 18.15 -9.13
CA PHE A 8 5.07 17.38 -10.02
C PHE A 8 4.53 18.12 -11.26
N PRO A 9 4.39 19.46 -11.29
CA PRO A 9 3.98 20.14 -12.52
C PRO A 9 4.93 19.89 -13.69
N SER A 10 6.25 19.88 -13.45
CA SER A 10 7.25 19.65 -14.50
C SER A 10 7.28 18.18 -14.93
N ALA A 11 7.28 17.23 -13.99
CA ALA A 11 7.23 15.80 -14.31
C ALA A 11 5.97 15.42 -15.12
N MET A 12 4.81 15.92 -14.70
CA MET A 12 3.56 15.75 -15.45
C MET A 12 3.64 16.41 -16.83
N ALA A 13 4.17 17.62 -16.93
CA ALA A 13 4.31 18.30 -18.21
C ALA A 13 5.23 17.53 -19.18
N ALA A 14 6.34 16.98 -18.68
CA ALA A 14 7.25 16.15 -19.46
C ALA A 14 6.55 14.89 -19.99
N VAL A 15 5.88 14.14 -19.11
CA VAL A 15 5.14 12.93 -19.51
C VAL A 15 4.02 13.27 -20.51
N LEU A 16 3.25 14.33 -20.29
CA LEU A 16 2.19 14.76 -21.23
C LEU A 16 2.75 15.17 -22.59
N THR A 17 3.90 15.85 -22.60
CA THR A 17 4.55 16.29 -23.84
C THR A 17 5.03 15.06 -24.61
N ARG A 18 5.79 14.17 -23.97
CA ARG A 18 6.26 12.93 -24.59
C ARG A 18 5.14 12.00 -25.03
N THR A 19 4.05 11.93 -24.28
CA THR A 19 2.86 11.18 -24.69
C THR A 19 2.25 11.73 -25.96
N ARG A 20 2.14 13.06 -26.08
CA ARG A 20 1.64 13.71 -27.29
C ARG A 20 2.59 13.45 -28.46
N ASP A 21 3.88 13.71 -28.28
CA ASP A 21 4.89 13.56 -29.32
C ASP A 21 4.90 12.13 -29.86
N TYR A 22 4.89 11.12 -28.98
CA TYR A 22 4.80 9.71 -29.38
C TYR A 22 3.55 9.41 -30.22
N LEU A 23 2.37 9.85 -29.77
CA LEU A 23 1.13 9.64 -30.52
C LEU A 23 1.13 10.33 -31.89
N GLN A 24 1.79 11.49 -32.02
CA GLN A 24 1.83 12.26 -33.27
C GLN A 24 2.91 11.76 -34.23
N ASP A 25 4.11 11.54 -33.73
CA ASP A 25 5.31 11.35 -34.53
C ASP A 25 5.55 9.86 -34.84
N GLU A 26 5.35 8.98 -33.85
CA GLU A 26 5.57 7.53 -34.01
C GLU A 26 4.31 6.82 -34.52
N ILE A 27 3.14 7.17 -33.99
CA ILE A 27 1.87 6.52 -34.37
C ILE A 27 1.15 7.26 -35.52
N GLY A 28 1.45 8.53 -35.77
CA GLY A 28 0.84 9.30 -36.86
C GLY A 28 -0.58 9.81 -36.57
N LEU A 29 -0.96 9.99 -35.29
CA LEU A 29 -2.30 10.41 -34.88
C LEU A 29 -2.43 11.93 -34.72
N LYS A 30 -3.64 12.44 -35.01
CA LYS A 30 -3.99 13.81 -34.67
C LYS A 30 -4.44 13.89 -33.23
N VAL A 31 -3.61 14.47 -32.37
CA VAL A 31 -3.90 14.61 -30.94
C VAL A 31 -4.49 16.00 -30.66
N SER A 32 -5.67 16.04 -30.03
CA SER A 32 -6.29 17.27 -29.57
C SER A 32 -5.60 17.82 -28.32
N ARG A 33 -5.85 19.10 -27.99
CA ARG A 33 -5.30 19.70 -26.77
C ARG A 33 -5.74 18.89 -25.54
N ALA A 34 -4.79 18.54 -24.68
CA ALA A 34 -5.04 17.81 -23.45
C ALA A 34 -6.07 18.57 -22.60
N LYS A 35 -7.17 17.90 -22.25
CA LYS A 35 -8.23 18.46 -21.41
C LYS A 35 -8.14 17.80 -20.03
N PRO A 36 -7.88 18.57 -18.96
CA PRO A 36 -8.10 18.05 -17.62
C PRO A 36 -9.57 17.64 -17.52
N ARG A 37 -9.87 16.45 -16.99
CA ARG A 37 -11.23 16.21 -16.49
C ARG A 37 -11.39 17.10 -15.25
N THR A 38 -12.01 18.27 -15.42
CA THR A 38 -12.18 19.28 -14.37
C THR A 38 -13.24 18.86 -13.35
N GLY A 39 -12.88 18.95 -12.07
CA GLY A 39 -13.73 18.66 -10.91
C GLY A 39 -13.24 17.41 -10.18
N ASN A 40 -13.05 17.50 -8.85
CA ASN A 40 -12.57 16.43 -7.97
C ASN A 40 -12.98 15.05 -8.52
N VAL A 41 -12.00 14.28 -9.01
CA VAL A 41 -12.25 12.96 -9.57
C VAL A 41 -12.55 12.05 -8.38
N ASP A 42 -13.80 12.10 -7.89
CA ASP A 42 -14.26 11.29 -6.77
C ASP A 42 -14.29 9.81 -7.14
N ALA A 43 -14.19 9.50 -8.43
CA ALA A 43 -13.98 8.17 -8.94
C ALA A 43 -13.14 8.20 -10.22
N LEU A 44 -12.14 7.32 -10.31
CA LEU A 44 -11.34 7.10 -11.50
C LEU A 44 -11.94 5.96 -12.32
N GLN A 45 -12.26 6.24 -13.59
CA GLN A 45 -12.60 5.19 -14.56
C GLN A 45 -11.35 4.83 -15.35
N LEU A 46 -10.85 3.62 -15.10
CA LEU A 46 -9.88 2.97 -15.97
C LEU A 46 -10.62 2.37 -17.17
N ARG A 47 -9.95 2.40 -18.32
CA ARG A 47 -10.46 1.87 -19.59
C ARG A 47 -9.96 0.46 -19.84
N ASP A 48 -10.56 -0.16 -20.86
CA ASP A 48 -10.23 -1.47 -21.46
C ASP A 48 -8.85 -2.00 -21.07
N ILE A 49 -7.79 -1.30 -21.52
CA ILE A 49 -6.41 -1.65 -21.20
C ILE A 49 -5.76 -0.47 -20.49
N THR A 50 -5.27 -0.72 -19.29
CA THR A 50 -4.58 0.28 -18.48
C THR A 50 -3.22 -0.24 -18.05
N ALA A 51 -2.17 0.51 -18.34
CA ALA A 51 -0.84 0.15 -17.86
C ALA A 51 -0.33 1.15 -16.82
N VAL A 52 0.19 0.59 -15.73
CA VAL A 52 0.46 1.27 -14.46
C VAL A 52 1.94 1.18 -14.14
N VAL A 53 2.53 2.33 -13.79
CA VAL A 53 3.92 2.46 -13.39
C VAL A 53 4.00 3.20 -12.07
N CYS A 54 4.86 2.75 -11.16
CA CYS A 54 5.13 3.43 -9.90
C CYS A 54 6.40 4.28 -10.02
N THR A 55 6.33 5.52 -9.53
CA THR A 55 7.51 6.37 -9.38
C THR A 55 8.23 6.03 -8.07
N ASP A 56 9.53 5.77 -8.16
CA ASP A 56 10.42 5.63 -7.00
C ASP A 56 11.19 6.94 -6.78
N GLY A 57 11.21 7.42 -5.54
CA GLY A 57 11.69 8.75 -5.19
C GLY A 57 11.03 9.34 -3.93
N PRO A 58 11.26 10.63 -3.62
CA PRO A 58 10.74 11.28 -2.41
C PRO A 58 9.21 11.42 -2.38
N VAL A 59 8.54 11.24 -3.52
CA VAL A 59 7.08 11.13 -3.61
C VAL A 59 6.76 9.92 -4.46
N LYS A 60 6.08 8.93 -3.88
CA LYS A 60 5.62 7.75 -4.61
C LYS A 60 4.21 7.98 -5.13
N LEU A 61 4.04 7.95 -6.45
CA LEU A 61 2.75 7.97 -7.12
C LEU A 61 2.67 6.83 -8.13
N LEU A 62 1.44 6.44 -8.47
CA LEU A 62 1.14 5.60 -9.60
C LEU A 62 0.74 6.49 -10.79
N ILE A 63 1.34 6.20 -11.94
CA ILE A 63 1.02 6.78 -13.24
C ILE A 63 0.32 5.69 -14.03
N ALA A 64 -0.94 5.90 -14.38
CA ALA A 64 -1.75 4.94 -15.12
C ALA A 64 -2.17 5.53 -16.47
N PHE A 65 -1.81 4.82 -17.54
CA PHE A 65 -2.19 5.15 -18.92
C PHE A 65 -3.33 4.22 -19.32
N SER A 66 -4.53 4.78 -19.47
CA SER A 66 -5.73 4.04 -19.84
C SER A 66 -6.06 4.30 -21.31
N PHE A 67 -5.94 3.25 -22.12
CA PHE A 67 -6.20 3.29 -23.56
C PHE A 67 -7.63 2.83 -23.83
N GLN A 68 -8.34 3.57 -24.68
CA GLN A 68 -9.54 3.02 -25.32
C GLN A 68 -9.13 1.93 -26.32
N ARG A 69 -9.85 0.80 -26.35
CA ARG A 69 -9.50 -0.36 -27.19
C ARG A 69 -9.19 -0.02 -28.64
N GLY A 70 -10.05 0.76 -29.30
CA GLY A 70 -9.84 1.12 -30.72
C GLY A 70 -8.59 1.97 -31.00
N LEU A 71 -8.12 2.75 -30.01
CA LEU A 71 -6.84 3.47 -30.13
C LEU A 71 -5.68 2.48 -30.05
N LEU A 72 -5.71 1.58 -29.07
CA LEU A 72 -4.63 0.61 -28.86
C LEU A 72 -4.55 -0.42 -29.98
N GLU A 73 -5.69 -0.84 -30.54
CA GLU A 73 -5.74 -1.71 -31.73
C GLU A 73 -5.05 -1.06 -32.93
N HIS A 74 -5.28 0.23 -33.15
CA HIS A 74 -4.60 0.96 -34.20
C HIS A 74 -3.10 1.13 -33.93
N MET A 75 -2.72 1.44 -32.69
CA MET A 75 -1.30 1.51 -32.31
C MET A 75 -0.60 0.17 -32.56
N ARG A 76 -1.24 -0.95 -32.19
CA ARG A 76 -0.71 -2.29 -32.44
C ARG A 76 -0.53 -2.53 -33.94
N GLU A 77 -1.51 -2.17 -34.78
CA GLU A 77 -1.38 -2.30 -36.24
C GLU A 77 -0.15 -1.56 -36.79
N VAL A 78 0.14 -0.37 -36.27
CA VAL A 78 1.31 0.42 -36.67
C VAL A 78 2.59 -0.23 -36.17
N VAL A 79 2.66 -0.61 -34.89
CA VAL A 79 3.85 -1.19 -34.25
C VAL A 79 4.17 -2.58 -34.83
N THR A 80 3.16 -3.37 -35.17
CA THR A 80 3.32 -4.72 -35.73
C THR A 80 3.18 -4.76 -37.24
N ALA A 81 3.34 -3.62 -37.95
CA ALA A 81 3.11 -3.54 -39.39
C ALA A 81 4.00 -4.51 -40.20
N ASP A 82 5.22 -4.75 -39.71
CA ASP A 82 6.21 -5.64 -40.33
C ASP A 82 6.18 -7.07 -39.77
N LEU A 83 5.20 -7.40 -38.90
CA LEU A 83 5.08 -8.70 -38.25
C LEU A 83 3.83 -9.45 -38.73
N ASP A 84 3.98 -10.75 -38.96
CA ASP A 84 2.84 -11.64 -39.22
C ASP A 84 2.19 -12.08 -37.91
N VAL A 85 1.27 -11.27 -37.40
CA VAL A 85 0.57 -11.52 -36.12
C VAL A 85 -0.64 -12.42 -36.35
N ARG A 86 -0.57 -13.64 -35.81
CA ARG A 86 -1.67 -14.60 -35.92
C ARG A 86 -2.88 -14.14 -35.10
N PRO A 87 -4.12 -14.51 -35.50
CA PRO A 87 -5.33 -14.08 -34.79
C PRO A 87 -5.32 -14.38 -33.29
N GLU A 88 -4.78 -15.54 -32.90
CA GLU A 88 -4.66 -15.97 -31.50
C GLU A 88 -3.65 -15.16 -30.67
N GLU A 89 -2.71 -14.46 -31.31
CA GLU A 89 -1.67 -13.66 -30.65
C GLU A 89 -2.08 -12.18 -30.51
N ARG A 90 -3.17 -11.76 -31.15
CA ARG A 90 -3.58 -10.34 -31.21
C ARG A 90 -3.74 -9.71 -29.83
N GLU A 91 -4.33 -10.43 -28.87
CA GLU A 91 -4.53 -9.90 -27.52
C GLU A 91 -3.21 -9.79 -26.74
N LEU A 92 -2.27 -10.73 -26.96
CA LEU A 92 -0.94 -10.64 -26.38
C LEU A 92 -0.20 -9.41 -26.92
N PHE A 93 -0.22 -9.20 -28.24
CA PHE A 93 0.41 -8.04 -28.87
C PHE A 93 -0.25 -6.71 -28.48
N LEU A 94 -1.56 -6.69 -28.18
CA LEU A 94 -2.20 -5.50 -27.60
C LEU A 94 -1.57 -5.10 -26.26
N ARG A 95 -1.35 -6.08 -25.38
CA ARG A 95 -0.73 -5.85 -24.06
C ARG A 95 0.72 -5.41 -24.18
N GLU A 96 1.49 -6.07 -25.04
CA GLU A 96 2.89 -5.69 -25.31
C GLU A 96 2.97 -4.26 -25.87
N THR A 97 2.08 -3.92 -26.83
CA THR A 97 2.01 -2.56 -27.39
C THR A 97 1.79 -1.51 -26.30
N ALA A 98 0.88 -1.77 -25.35
CA ALA A 98 0.63 -0.85 -24.24
C ALA A 98 1.86 -0.68 -23.33
N ALA A 99 2.53 -1.78 -22.97
CA ALA A 99 3.71 -1.76 -22.12
C ALA A 99 4.91 -1.07 -22.80
N GLU A 100 5.20 -1.41 -24.05
CA GLU A 100 6.29 -0.83 -24.83
C GLU A 100 6.08 0.66 -25.08
N THR A 101 4.85 1.07 -25.43
CA THR A 101 4.51 2.50 -25.60
C THR A 101 4.86 3.29 -24.33
N ILE A 102 4.47 2.80 -23.16
CA ILE A 102 4.72 3.50 -21.91
C ILE A 102 6.19 3.50 -21.55
N ASN A 103 6.90 2.39 -21.76
CA ASN A 103 8.35 2.34 -21.56
C ASN A 103 9.08 3.37 -22.42
N SER A 104 8.67 3.53 -23.69
CA SER A 104 9.23 4.55 -24.58
C SER A 104 8.92 5.97 -24.06
N ILE A 105 7.64 6.29 -23.83
CA ILE A 105 7.21 7.61 -23.36
C ILE A 105 7.90 8.00 -22.06
N LEU A 106 7.88 7.12 -21.07
CA LEU A 106 8.43 7.38 -19.75
C LEU A 106 9.96 7.36 -19.75
N GLY A 107 10.59 6.54 -20.59
CA GLY A 107 12.03 6.55 -20.80
C GLY A 107 12.52 7.93 -21.26
N HIS A 108 11.87 8.50 -22.29
CA HIS A 108 12.19 9.86 -22.74
C HIS A 108 11.84 10.93 -21.70
N ALA A 109 10.69 10.81 -21.02
CA ALA A 109 10.28 11.79 -20.02
C ALA A 109 11.22 11.80 -18.79
N THR A 110 11.71 10.65 -18.34
CA THR A 110 12.68 10.57 -17.24
C THR A 110 14.04 11.14 -17.63
N ALA A 111 14.47 10.96 -18.88
CA ALA A 111 15.70 11.57 -19.39
C ALA A 111 15.62 13.11 -19.37
N ASP A 112 14.51 13.69 -19.86
CA ASP A 112 14.29 15.15 -19.81
C ASP A 112 14.34 15.68 -18.37
N LEU A 113 13.71 14.96 -17.44
CA LEU A 113 13.67 15.36 -16.03
C LEU A 113 15.04 15.22 -15.35
N ALA A 114 15.84 14.23 -15.73
CA ALA A 114 17.19 14.05 -15.23
C ALA A 114 18.12 15.21 -15.65
N GLU A 115 17.97 15.74 -16.87
CA GLU A 115 18.69 16.94 -17.33
C GLU A 115 18.35 18.18 -16.51
N GLU A 116 17.11 18.26 -16.00
CA GLU A 116 16.65 19.32 -15.08
C GLU A 116 17.03 19.06 -13.61
N GLY A 117 17.83 18.02 -13.32
CA GLY A 117 18.28 17.66 -11.98
C GLY A 117 17.23 16.94 -11.13
N ASN A 118 16.23 16.31 -11.75
CA ASN A 118 15.21 15.50 -11.08
C ASN A 118 15.38 14.02 -11.45
N ASP A 119 16.06 13.26 -10.58
CA ASP A 119 16.21 11.82 -10.74
C ASP A 119 14.90 11.11 -10.32
N MET A 120 14.20 10.55 -11.30
CA MET A 120 12.96 9.79 -11.11
C MET A 120 13.16 8.38 -11.64
N ARG A 121 13.02 7.39 -10.76
CA ARG A 121 13.07 5.98 -11.14
C ARG A 121 11.66 5.45 -11.31
N LEU A 122 11.50 4.46 -12.17
CA LEU A 122 10.21 3.88 -12.51
C LEU A 122 10.24 2.37 -12.34
N SER A 123 9.15 1.80 -11.85
CA SER A 123 8.95 0.36 -11.89
C SER A 123 8.69 -0.11 -13.33
N PRO A 124 8.90 -1.39 -13.64
CA PRO A 124 8.34 -1.98 -14.85
C PRO A 124 6.82 -1.75 -14.91
N PRO A 125 6.24 -1.56 -16.12
CA PRO A 125 4.81 -1.36 -16.28
C PRO A 125 4.06 -2.66 -16.03
N ILE A 126 2.90 -2.53 -15.37
CA ILE A 126 1.95 -3.63 -15.18
C ILE A 126 0.71 -3.31 -16.00
N VAL A 127 0.35 -4.23 -16.90
CA VAL A 127 -0.81 -4.08 -17.80
C VAL A 127 -2.02 -4.77 -17.19
N LEU A 128 -3.07 -3.98 -16.94
CA LEU A 128 -4.39 -4.39 -16.49
C LEU A 128 -5.34 -4.44 -17.68
N ASP A 129 -6.15 -5.48 -17.75
CA ASP A 129 -7.08 -5.78 -18.85
C ASP A 129 -8.51 -5.85 -18.31
N GLU A 130 -8.92 -4.77 -17.65
CA GLU A 130 -10.25 -4.62 -17.05
C GLU A 130 -10.65 -3.15 -16.98
N GLU A 131 -11.91 -2.86 -17.33
CA GLU A 131 -12.54 -1.61 -16.95
C GLU A 131 -12.77 -1.60 -15.44
N LYS A 132 -12.33 -0.53 -14.78
CA LYS A 132 -12.39 -0.44 -13.33
C LYS A 132 -12.82 0.94 -12.90
N ASN A 133 -13.73 0.99 -11.94
CA ASN A 133 -14.15 2.23 -11.30
C ASN A 133 -13.59 2.29 -9.88
N ILE A 134 -12.66 3.20 -9.63
CA ILE A 134 -11.95 3.33 -8.37
C ILE A 134 -12.46 4.58 -7.67
N LEU A 135 -13.24 4.41 -6.60
CA LEU A 135 -13.66 5.54 -5.76
C LEU A 135 -12.44 6.15 -5.06
N ARG A 136 -12.27 7.47 -5.15
CA ARG A 136 -11.12 8.17 -4.58
C ARG A 136 -11.18 8.15 -3.05
N PRO A 137 -10.19 7.57 -2.37
CA PRO A 137 -10.09 7.68 -0.91
C PRO A 137 -9.93 9.15 -0.47
N LYS A 138 -10.43 9.51 0.72
CA LYS A 138 -10.39 10.90 1.24
C LYS A 138 -8.99 11.53 1.25
N LYS A 139 -7.93 10.71 1.41
CA LYS A 139 -6.53 11.14 1.46
C LYS A 139 -5.79 10.99 0.13
N ALA A 140 -6.44 10.43 -0.88
CA ALA A 140 -5.85 10.25 -2.20
C ALA A 140 -6.11 11.47 -3.09
N ILE A 141 -5.11 11.75 -3.93
CA ILE A 141 -5.17 12.75 -4.99
C ILE A 141 -5.23 11.98 -6.30
N PHE A 142 -6.35 12.12 -7.01
CA PHE A 142 -6.48 11.67 -8.39
C PHE A 142 -6.43 12.87 -9.32
N THR A 143 -5.55 12.81 -10.31
CA THR A 143 -5.52 13.77 -11.41
C THR A 143 -5.66 13.00 -12.70
N SER A 144 -6.64 13.36 -13.53
CA SER A 144 -6.88 12.71 -14.81
C SER A 144 -6.83 13.73 -15.94
N ILE A 145 -6.03 13.42 -16.97
CA ILE A 145 -5.86 14.25 -18.15
C ILE A 145 -6.18 13.40 -19.37
N GLN A 146 -7.17 13.82 -20.14
CA GLN A 146 -7.58 13.13 -21.35
C GLN A 146 -6.93 13.74 -22.58
N MET A 147 -6.42 12.87 -23.45
CA MET A 147 -5.99 13.19 -24.81
C MET A 147 -6.91 12.48 -25.80
N ALA A 148 -7.68 13.24 -26.57
CA ALA A 148 -8.48 12.67 -27.65
C ALA A 148 -7.72 12.69 -28.97
N THR A 149 -7.84 11.59 -29.71
CA THR A 149 -7.28 11.41 -31.06
C THR A 149 -8.41 11.12 -32.06
N ASN A 150 -8.08 11.08 -33.34
CA ASN A 150 -9.01 10.60 -34.38
C ASN A 150 -9.29 9.09 -34.34
N ARG A 151 -8.67 8.32 -33.44
CA ARG A 151 -8.83 6.86 -33.29
C ARG A 151 -9.33 6.43 -31.90
N GLY A 152 -9.69 7.38 -31.04
CA GLY A 152 -10.10 7.13 -29.66
C GLY A 152 -9.33 8.02 -28.70
N THR A 153 -9.40 7.72 -27.41
CA THR A 153 -8.78 8.57 -26.38
C THR A 153 -7.82 7.79 -25.49
N LEU A 154 -6.80 8.49 -25.01
CA LEU A 154 -5.88 8.07 -23.97
C LEU A 154 -6.11 8.92 -22.73
N ASP A 155 -6.32 8.29 -21.58
CA ASP A 155 -6.40 8.99 -20.30
C ASP A 155 -5.11 8.75 -19.50
N LEU A 156 -4.47 9.83 -19.05
CA LEU A 156 -3.32 9.80 -18.18
C LEU A 156 -3.75 10.15 -16.77
N ASN A 157 -3.56 9.20 -15.85
CA ASN A 157 -4.06 9.28 -14.49
C ASN A 157 -2.88 9.27 -13.51
N LEU A 158 -2.77 10.31 -12.68
CA LEU A 158 -1.93 10.27 -11.48
C LEU A 158 -2.76 9.90 -10.28
N ILE A 159 -2.23 8.95 -9.53
CA ILE A 159 -2.89 8.33 -8.40
C ILE A 159 -1.89 8.31 -7.27
N GLY A 160 -2.23 8.90 -6.12
CA GLY A 160 -1.46 8.62 -4.93
C GLY A 160 -2.02 9.21 -3.65
N PRO A 161 -1.30 9.07 -2.53
CA PRO A 161 0.03 8.44 -2.43
C PRO A 161 0.02 6.94 -2.81
N ALA A 162 1.09 6.45 -3.48
CA ALA A 162 1.11 5.11 -4.09
C ALA A 162 0.89 3.98 -3.08
N GLU A 163 1.26 4.17 -1.82
CA GLU A 163 1.09 3.17 -0.75
C GLU A 163 -0.38 2.86 -0.43
N MET A 164 -1.31 3.67 -0.93
CA MET A 164 -2.76 3.43 -0.80
C MET A 164 -3.30 2.49 -1.88
N PHE A 165 -2.47 2.02 -2.80
CA PHE A 165 -2.89 1.24 -3.94
C PHE A 165 -1.93 0.08 -4.17
N ASP A 166 -2.47 -1.08 -4.52
CA ASP A 166 -1.64 -2.17 -5.00
C ASP A 166 -1.25 -1.92 -6.45
N GLN A 167 -0.45 -2.83 -7.00
CA GLN A 167 -0.03 -2.78 -8.39
C GLN A 167 -1.17 -2.92 -9.41
N ASN A 168 -2.34 -3.39 -8.98
CA ASN A 168 -3.56 -3.53 -9.77
C ASN A 168 -4.55 -2.37 -9.54
N LEU A 169 -4.10 -1.29 -8.88
CA LEU A 169 -4.92 -0.15 -8.49
C LEU A 169 -6.15 -0.51 -7.64
N ASN A 170 -6.12 -1.66 -6.96
CA ASN A 170 -7.00 -1.89 -5.83
C ASN A 170 -6.60 -0.92 -4.74
N ILE A 171 -7.59 -0.27 -4.13
CA ILE A 171 -7.35 0.50 -2.92
C ILE A 171 -6.86 -0.50 -1.89
N LEU A 172 -5.59 -0.36 -1.49
CA LEU A 172 -5.12 -0.95 -0.26
C LEU A 172 -5.84 -0.12 0.79
N ASP A 173 -6.93 -0.68 1.33
CA ASP A 173 -7.87 0.01 2.20
C ASP A 173 -7.14 1.04 3.07
N ALA A 174 -7.59 2.30 3.01
CA ALA A 174 -6.95 3.45 3.65
C ALA A 174 -6.91 3.39 5.20
N GLU A 175 -7.24 2.23 5.74
CA GLU A 175 -7.09 1.78 7.11
C GLU A 175 -5.73 1.08 7.28
N ASP A 176 -5.28 0.22 6.37
CA ASP A 176 -4.05 -0.57 6.57
C ASP A 176 -2.72 0.21 6.45
N ALA A 177 -2.72 1.40 5.84
CA ALA A 177 -1.55 2.29 5.83
C ALA A 177 -1.30 2.99 7.18
N ARG A 178 -2.25 2.92 8.13
CA ARG A 178 -2.05 3.23 9.55
C ARG A 178 -2.76 2.19 10.44
N GLY A 179 -2.52 0.91 10.21
CA GLY A 179 -3.15 -0.17 10.98
C GLY A 179 -4.64 -0.27 10.62
N GLY A 180 -5.05 -1.44 10.12
CA GLY A 180 -6.37 -1.69 9.55
C GLY A 180 -7.56 -1.24 10.39
N ASN A 181 -8.76 -1.58 9.95
CA ASN A 181 -9.98 -1.42 10.74
C ASN A 181 -9.97 -2.32 12.00
N MET A 182 -8.98 -2.17 12.86
CA MET A 182 -9.16 -2.33 14.27
C MET A 182 -9.73 -1.01 14.77
N HIS A 183 -10.98 -1.07 15.22
CA HIS A 183 -11.40 -0.14 16.26
C HIS A 183 -10.27 0.01 17.28
N PRO A 184 -9.99 1.24 17.80
CA PRO A 184 -8.92 1.46 18.76
C PRO A 184 -8.94 0.38 19.84
N LEU A 185 -7.98 -0.54 19.80
CA LEU A 185 -7.96 -1.62 20.77
C LEU A 185 -7.64 -1.06 22.13
N LYS A 186 -8.36 -1.52 23.15
CA LYS A 186 -7.95 -1.42 24.54
C LYS A 186 -6.83 -2.43 24.76
N VAL A 187 -5.60 -1.96 24.87
CA VAL A 187 -4.41 -2.80 25.06
C VAL A 187 -3.98 -2.76 26.52
N MET A 188 -3.68 -3.93 27.08
CA MET A 188 -2.99 -4.06 28.35
C MET A 188 -1.53 -4.46 28.10
N ILE A 189 -0.58 -3.74 28.71
CA ILE A 189 0.85 -4.05 28.59
C ILE A 189 1.33 -4.70 29.89
N VAL A 190 1.97 -5.86 29.78
CA VAL A 190 2.53 -6.60 30.91
C VAL A 190 4.02 -6.80 30.71
N ASP A 191 4.82 -6.09 31.51
CA ASP A 191 6.28 -6.12 31.46
C ASP A 191 6.83 -5.52 32.77
N ASP A 192 7.87 -6.10 33.35
CA ASP A 192 8.50 -5.57 34.57
C ASP A 192 9.41 -4.35 34.28
N SER A 193 9.78 -4.14 33.02
CA SER A 193 10.58 -3.00 32.58
C SER A 193 9.71 -1.80 32.20
N LEU A 194 9.78 -0.75 33.02
CA LEU A 194 9.15 0.55 32.74
C LEU A 194 9.59 1.15 31.39
N LEU A 195 10.82 0.86 30.93
CA LEU A 195 11.30 1.32 29.63
C LEU A 195 10.55 0.62 28.50
N THR A 196 10.32 -0.68 28.60
CA THR A 196 9.55 -1.44 27.61
C THR A 196 8.10 -0.97 27.61
N ILE A 197 7.49 -0.78 28.79
CA ILE A 197 6.12 -0.26 28.90
C ILE A 197 5.98 1.08 28.17
N ARG A 198 6.89 2.03 28.43
CA ARG A 198 6.88 3.35 27.75
C ARG A 198 7.04 3.23 26.24
N THR A 199 7.96 2.38 25.80
CA THR A 199 8.23 2.14 24.36
C THR A 199 6.99 1.57 23.67
N LEU A 200 6.39 0.52 24.23
CA LEU A 200 5.16 -0.09 23.71
C LEU A 200 3.99 0.90 23.73
N THR A 201 3.86 1.70 24.78
CA THR A 201 2.81 2.71 24.89
C THR A 201 2.91 3.74 23.76
N GLY A 202 4.12 4.23 23.48
CA GLY A 202 4.37 5.14 22.35
C GLY A 202 3.99 4.50 21.02
N MET A 203 4.51 3.29 20.75
CA MET A 203 4.24 2.56 19.50
C MET A 203 2.75 2.28 19.29
N LEU A 204 2.05 1.81 20.33
CA LEU A 204 0.62 1.50 20.26
C LEU A 204 -0.23 2.76 20.09
N SER A 205 0.14 3.86 20.76
CA SER A 205 -0.55 5.15 20.61
C SER A 205 -0.38 5.73 19.20
N GLU A 206 0.83 5.65 18.63
CA GLU A 206 1.10 6.05 17.23
C GLU A 206 0.31 5.19 16.22
N GLN A 207 0.03 3.93 16.58
CA GLN A 207 -0.83 3.01 15.81
C GLN A 207 -2.32 3.20 16.07
N GLY A 208 -2.72 4.16 16.92
CA GLY A 208 -4.12 4.48 17.19
C GLY A 208 -4.82 3.56 18.20
N HIS A 209 -4.06 2.78 18.98
CA HIS A 209 -4.58 1.94 20.06
C HIS A 209 -4.52 2.67 21.41
N LEU A 210 -5.37 2.25 22.35
CA LEU A 210 -5.45 2.83 23.68
C LEU A 210 -4.86 1.86 24.72
N VAL A 211 -3.76 2.26 25.36
CA VAL A 211 -3.25 1.51 26.52
C VAL A 211 -4.16 1.80 27.71
N VAL A 212 -4.95 0.82 28.12
CA VAL A 212 -5.94 0.97 29.22
C VAL A 212 -5.38 0.60 30.58
N GLN A 213 -4.35 -0.24 30.63
CA GLN A 213 -3.74 -0.69 31.88
C GLN A 213 -2.33 -1.25 31.64
N THR A 214 -1.50 -1.17 32.67
CA THR A 214 -0.17 -1.79 32.69
C THR A 214 -0.02 -2.67 33.93
N ALA A 215 0.72 -3.77 33.83
CA ALA A 215 1.06 -4.64 34.94
C ALA A 215 2.56 -5.00 34.92
N ALA A 216 3.17 -5.15 36.08
CA ALA A 216 4.60 -5.44 36.22
C ALA A 216 4.91 -6.89 36.64
N SER A 217 3.88 -7.74 36.78
CA SER A 217 4.02 -9.16 37.09
C SER A 217 2.83 -9.98 36.57
N GLY A 218 3.00 -11.30 36.46
CA GLY A 218 1.93 -12.21 36.04
C GLY A 218 0.68 -12.15 36.95
N ALA A 219 0.87 -12.03 38.27
CA ALA A 219 -0.24 -11.91 39.22
C ALA A 219 -1.03 -10.61 39.01
N GLN A 220 -0.33 -9.48 38.84
CA GLN A 220 -0.98 -8.20 38.53
C GLN A 220 -1.71 -8.24 37.19
N ALA A 221 -1.17 -8.97 36.20
CA ALA A 221 -1.78 -9.10 34.89
C ALA A 221 -3.14 -9.80 34.96
N LEU A 222 -3.27 -10.87 35.75
CA LEU A 222 -4.52 -11.59 35.92
C LEU A 222 -5.59 -10.70 36.56
N ASP A 223 -5.25 -10.00 37.65
CA ASP A 223 -6.16 -9.08 38.32
C ASP A 223 -6.54 -7.88 37.45
N ALA A 224 -5.58 -7.31 36.73
CA ALA A 224 -5.82 -6.23 35.78
C ALA A 224 -6.75 -6.66 34.64
N TYR A 225 -6.56 -7.87 34.08
CA TYR A 225 -7.41 -8.39 33.02
C TYR A 225 -8.88 -8.48 33.46
N ARG A 226 -9.13 -9.00 34.68
CA ARG A 226 -10.48 -9.11 35.25
C ARG A 226 -11.20 -7.75 35.33
N GLN A 227 -10.45 -6.68 35.59
CA GLN A 227 -10.98 -5.32 35.72
C GLN A 227 -11.26 -4.66 34.36
N VAL A 228 -10.29 -4.66 33.44
CA VAL A 228 -10.36 -3.82 32.24
C VAL A 228 -10.79 -4.57 30.98
N LYS A 229 -10.70 -5.91 30.98
CA LYS A 229 -11.04 -6.81 29.86
C LYS A 229 -10.56 -6.22 28.52
N PRO A 230 -9.23 -6.14 28.34
CA PRO A 230 -8.63 -5.52 27.16
C PRO A 230 -8.91 -6.39 25.93
N ASP A 231 -8.91 -5.75 24.76
CA ASP A 231 -9.06 -6.45 23.50
C ASP A 231 -7.77 -7.22 23.16
N LEU A 232 -6.61 -6.71 23.58
CA LEU A 232 -5.28 -7.29 23.39
C LEU A 232 -4.40 -7.16 24.65
N VAL A 233 -3.61 -8.20 24.92
CA VAL A 233 -2.53 -8.17 25.91
C VAL A 233 -1.18 -8.34 25.22
N THR A 234 -0.22 -7.46 25.50
CA THR A 234 1.20 -7.74 25.23
C THR A 234 1.85 -8.26 26.50
N MET A 235 2.43 -9.45 26.45
CA MET A 235 2.92 -10.18 27.63
C MET A 235 4.41 -10.49 27.52
N ASP A 236 5.24 -9.97 28.43
CA ASP A 236 6.62 -10.45 28.56
C ASP A 236 6.66 -11.85 29.17
N ILE A 237 7.62 -12.68 28.73
CA ILE A 237 7.79 -14.04 29.27
C ILE A 237 8.52 -14.01 30.61
N THR A 238 9.56 -13.18 30.73
CA THR A 238 10.54 -13.26 31.81
C THR A 238 10.24 -12.20 32.85
N MET A 239 9.29 -12.52 33.73
CA MET A 239 8.91 -11.67 34.84
C MET A 239 9.21 -12.36 36.18
N PRO A 240 9.43 -11.59 37.26
CA PRO A 240 9.60 -12.16 38.60
C PRO A 240 8.33 -12.83 39.11
N ASP A 241 8.53 -13.82 39.98
CA ASP A 241 7.52 -14.63 40.68
C ASP A 241 6.67 -15.52 39.77
N MET A 242 5.82 -14.92 38.94
CA MET A 242 4.95 -15.60 37.98
C MET A 242 5.34 -15.17 36.56
N ASP A 243 5.73 -16.15 35.76
CA ASP A 243 6.19 -15.89 34.40
C ASP A 243 5.01 -15.58 33.45
N GLY A 244 5.31 -15.03 32.28
CA GLY A 244 4.27 -14.65 31.33
C GLY A 244 3.50 -15.82 30.72
N ILE A 245 4.08 -17.03 30.73
CA ILE A 245 3.44 -18.23 30.19
C ILE A 245 2.40 -18.73 31.20
N GLU A 246 2.74 -18.76 32.49
CA GLU A 246 1.82 -19.06 33.58
C GLU A 246 0.68 -18.03 33.65
N ALA A 247 1.00 -16.74 33.50
CA ALA A 247 -0.01 -15.68 33.45
C ALA A 247 -0.95 -15.83 32.25
N THR A 248 -0.42 -16.21 31.08
CA THR A 248 -1.20 -16.47 29.87
C THR A 248 -2.17 -17.63 30.07
N ASP A 249 -1.71 -18.75 30.62
CA ASP A 249 -2.55 -19.91 30.95
C ASP A 249 -3.63 -19.55 31.99
N GLY A 250 -3.29 -18.78 33.02
CA GLY A 250 -4.23 -18.28 34.02
C GLY A 250 -5.34 -17.40 33.42
N ILE A 251 -4.96 -16.45 32.56
CA ILE A 251 -5.93 -15.56 31.88
C ILE A 251 -6.85 -16.38 30.97
N LEU A 252 -6.31 -17.30 30.16
CA LEU A 252 -7.11 -18.06 29.19
C LEU A 252 -8.02 -19.11 29.84
N LYS A 253 -7.69 -19.59 31.05
CA LYS A 253 -8.61 -20.42 31.85
C LYS A 253 -9.87 -19.67 32.26
N GLU A 254 -9.77 -18.38 32.56
CA GLU A 254 -10.91 -17.54 32.93
C GLU A 254 -11.57 -16.86 31.72
N PHE A 255 -10.79 -16.54 30.69
CA PHE A 255 -11.18 -15.78 29.51
C PHE A 255 -10.65 -16.45 28.23
N PRO A 256 -11.28 -17.52 27.73
CA PRO A 256 -10.79 -18.30 26.59
C PRO A 256 -10.60 -17.51 25.28
N GLU A 257 -11.34 -16.42 25.11
CA GLU A 257 -11.29 -15.56 23.92
C GLU A 257 -10.17 -14.51 23.97
N ALA A 258 -9.39 -14.45 25.06
CA ALA A 258 -8.35 -13.45 25.24
C ALA A 258 -7.32 -13.46 24.10
N ASN A 259 -7.01 -12.29 23.55
CA ASN A 259 -5.95 -12.14 22.57
C ASN A 259 -4.65 -11.76 23.28
N ILE A 260 -3.66 -12.66 23.27
CA ILE A 260 -2.38 -12.45 23.95
C ILE A 260 -1.24 -12.61 22.94
N ILE A 261 -0.39 -11.59 22.84
CA ILE A 261 0.85 -11.60 22.05
C ILE A 261 2.03 -11.55 23.00
N MET A 262 2.96 -12.51 22.89
CA MET A 262 4.18 -12.49 23.71
C MET A 262 5.16 -11.44 23.18
N VAL A 263 5.81 -10.69 24.06
CA VAL A 263 6.84 -9.71 23.70
C VAL A 263 8.08 -9.98 24.54
N THR A 264 9.10 -10.66 23.98
CA THR A 264 10.19 -11.24 24.79
C THR A 264 11.58 -11.05 24.19
N SER A 265 12.61 -11.05 25.02
CA SER A 265 14.02 -11.15 24.60
C SER A 265 14.44 -12.60 24.27
N HIS A 266 13.63 -13.61 24.61
CA HIS A 266 13.96 -15.02 24.43
C HIS A 266 13.37 -15.59 23.12
N GLY A 267 14.20 -15.70 22.09
CA GLY A 267 13.82 -16.29 20.78
C GLY A 267 14.07 -17.79 20.63
N GLN A 268 14.36 -18.52 21.70
CA GLN A 268 14.64 -19.96 21.62
C GLN A 268 13.37 -20.75 21.28
N GLN A 269 13.48 -21.71 20.35
CA GLN A 269 12.35 -22.52 19.86
C GLN A 269 11.52 -23.16 21.00
N GLY A 270 12.16 -23.57 22.08
CA GLY A 270 11.49 -24.19 23.23
C GLY A 270 10.51 -23.25 23.95
N MET A 271 10.86 -21.96 24.10
CA MET A 271 9.98 -20.98 24.78
C MET A 271 8.82 -20.56 23.88
N VAL A 272 9.06 -20.40 22.58
CA VAL A 272 7.99 -20.15 21.60
C VAL A 272 6.95 -21.28 21.64
N MET A 273 7.42 -22.54 21.69
CA MET A 273 6.52 -23.70 21.76
C MET A 273 5.68 -23.71 23.05
N LYS A 274 6.27 -23.33 24.19
CA LYS A 274 5.53 -23.23 25.46
C LYS A 274 4.47 -22.13 25.42
N ALA A 275 4.79 -20.96 24.87
CA ALA A 275 3.84 -19.86 24.72
C ALA A 275 2.66 -20.22 23.81
N VAL A 276 2.93 -20.89 22.69
CA VAL A 276 1.87 -21.40 21.79
C VAL A 276 0.99 -22.42 22.50
N LYS A 277 1.57 -23.34 23.28
CA LYS A 277 0.81 -24.31 24.07
C LYS A 277 -0.06 -23.67 25.15
N ALA A 278 0.38 -22.56 25.73
CA ALA A 278 -0.41 -21.77 26.68
C ALA A 278 -1.55 -21.00 26.01
N GLY A 279 -1.60 -20.94 24.67
CA GLY A 279 -2.67 -20.29 23.91
C GLY A 279 -2.37 -18.87 23.43
N ALA A 280 -1.11 -18.42 23.50
CA ALA A 280 -0.72 -17.15 22.90
C ALA A 280 -0.96 -17.16 21.38
N LYS A 281 -1.55 -16.08 20.84
CA LYS A 281 -1.90 -15.96 19.41
C LYS A 281 -0.73 -15.49 18.54
N GLY A 282 0.38 -15.06 19.16
CA GLY A 282 1.56 -14.59 18.46
C GLY A 282 2.72 -14.25 19.38
N TYR A 283 3.87 -13.91 18.79
CA TYR A 283 5.05 -13.45 19.52
C TYR A 283 5.85 -12.40 18.75
N VAL A 284 6.49 -11.49 19.47
CA VAL A 284 7.38 -10.45 18.96
C VAL A 284 8.67 -10.46 19.78
N LEU A 285 9.82 -10.35 19.11
CA LEU A 285 11.12 -10.32 19.77
C LEU A 285 11.54 -8.88 20.09
N LYS A 286 12.14 -8.70 21.27
CA LYS A 286 12.85 -7.47 21.65
C LYS A 286 14.22 -7.44 20.94
N PRO A 287 14.70 -6.28 20.43
CA PRO A 287 14.07 -4.96 20.47
C PRO A 287 12.85 -4.86 19.54
N ILE A 288 11.80 -4.24 20.06
CA ILE A 288 10.49 -4.20 19.43
C ILE A 288 10.53 -3.23 18.25
N LYS A 289 10.26 -3.73 17.04
CA LYS A 289 10.10 -2.89 15.86
C LYS A 289 8.62 -2.55 15.68
N PRO A 290 8.24 -1.25 15.49
CA PRO A 290 6.85 -0.85 15.34
C PRO A 290 6.10 -1.64 14.26
N GLU A 291 6.77 -1.92 13.14
CA GLU A 291 6.20 -2.63 12.00
C GLU A 291 5.89 -4.09 12.35
N LYS A 292 6.77 -4.75 13.11
CA LYS A 292 6.58 -6.14 13.55
C LYS A 292 5.45 -6.28 14.56
N LEU A 293 5.32 -5.31 15.47
CA LEU A 293 4.20 -5.26 16.39
C LEU A 293 2.87 -5.08 15.62
N ARG A 294 2.83 -4.13 14.68
CA ARG A 294 1.65 -3.88 13.84
C ARG A 294 1.25 -5.10 13.01
N GLU A 295 2.21 -5.76 12.35
CA GLU A 295 1.98 -6.99 11.58
C GLU A 295 1.38 -8.10 12.45
N MET A 296 1.91 -8.28 13.66
CA MET A 296 1.43 -9.33 14.57
C MET A 296 0.02 -9.03 15.07
N ILE A 297 -0.23 -7.78 15.45
CA ILE A 297 -1.55 -7.32 15.86
C ILE A 297 -2.56 -7.52 14.73
N ALA A 298 -2.25 -7.09 13.50
CA ALA A 298 -3.13 -7.29 12.35
C ALA A 298 -3.42 -8.78 12.09
N ARG A 299 -2.43 -9.67 12.26
CA ARG A 299 -2.63 -11.12 12.12
C ARG A 299 -3.61 -11.69 13.14
N VAL A 300 -3.62 -11.17 14.37
CA VAL A 300 -4.51 -11.65 15.44
C VAL A 300 -5.97 -11.22 15.22
N PHE A 301 -6.20 -10.08 14.56
CA PHE A 301 -7.54 -9.48 14.39
C PHE A 301 -8.10 -9.52 12.96
N LYS A 302 -7.36 -10.04 11.96
CA LYS A 302 -7.89 -10.31 10.62
C LYS A 302 -8.87 -11.50 10.68
N THR A 303 -10.17 -11.20 10.63
CA THR A 303 -11.26 -12.17 10.37
C THR A 303 -12.07 -11.68 9.18
#